data_AF-A0A536PV02-F1
#
_entry.id   AF-A0A536PV02-F1
#
_cell.length_a   1.000
_cell.length_b   1.000
_cell.length_c   1.000
_cell.angle_alpha   90.00
_cell.angle_beta   90.00
_cell.angle_gamma   90.00
#
_symmetry.space_group_name_H-M   'P 1'
#
loop_
_entity.id
_entity.type
_entity.pdbx_description
1 polymer ?
#
loop_
_entity_poly.entity_id
_entity_poly.type
_entity_poly.pdbx_seq_one_letter_code
_entity_poly.pdbx_strand_id
1 'polypeptide(L)'
;MRAILLCCLLAAVALAADAYFSAQEGYLARPPDYDGVGYLFYAQAPYHLILGLHLQTALAHLVNNVAPLWSAVLTVHYLVLGDGVWQAFAA
;
A
#
# COMPACT_ATOMS: atom_id res chain seq x y z
N MET A 1 -4.24 4.75 22.90
CA MET A 1 -4.98 3.54 22.46
C MET A 1 -6.33 3.86 21.81
N ARG A 2 -7.28 4.53 22.49
CA ARG A 2 -8.61 4.86 21.91
C ARG A 2 -8.56 5.60 20.58
N ALA A 3 -7.72 6.63 20.46
CA ALA A 3 -7.56 7.40 19.23
C ALA A 3 -6.98 6.56 18.08
N ILE A 4 -6.02 5.67 18.37
CA ILE A 4 -5.42 4.76 17.38
C ILE A 4 -6.47 3.79 16.87
N LEU A 5 -7.27 3.19 17.77
CA LEU A 5 -8.37 2.30 17.39
C LEU A 5 -9.41 3.01 16.53
N LEU A 6 -9.71 4.28 16.84
CA LEU A 6 -10.61 5.11 16.05
C LEU A 6 -10.05 5.39 14.65
N CYS A 7 -8.76 5.73 14.54
CA CYS A 7 -8.10 5.91 13.25
C CYS A 7 -8.08 4.60 12.43
N CYS A 8 -7.79 3.46 13.06
CA CYS A 8 -7.82 2.16 12.40
C CYS A 8 -9.24 1.80 11.91
N LEU A 9 -10.26 2.07 12.72
CA LEU A 9 -11.66 1.84 12.35
C LEU A 9 -12.06 2.71 11.14
N LEU A 10 -11.70 3.99 11.16
CA LEU A 10 -12.00 4.93 10.08
C LEU A 10 -11.27 4.52 8.78
N ALA A 11 -10.01 4.09 8.87
CA ALA A 11 -9.26 3.57 7.74
C ALA A 11 -9.91 2.30 7.16
N ALA A 12 -10.35 1.38 8.01
CA ALA A 12 -11.04 0.16 7.59
C ALA A 12 -12.38 0.46 6.89
N VAL A 13 -13.14 1.43 7.40
CA VAL A 13 -14.40 1.86 6.78
C VAL A 13 -14.16 2.50 5.41
N ALA A 14 -13.14 3.36 5.30
CA ALA A 14 -12.76 3.97 4.03
C ALA A 14 -12.36 2.92 2.99
N LEU A 15 -11.54 1.94 3.38
CA LEU A 15 -11.13 0.83 2.52
C LEU A 15 -12.33 -0.03 2.08
N ALA A 16 -13.25 -0.33 3.00
CA ALA A 16 -14.45 -1.11 2.69
C ALA A 16 -15.39 -0.38 1.72
N ALA A 17 -15.54 0.93 1.88
CA ALA A 17 -16.32 1.76 0.96
C ALA A 17 -15.69 1.78 -0.43
N ASP A 18 -14.38 2.05 -0.51
CA ASP A 18 -13.63 2.05 -1.77
C ASP A 18 -13.72 0.70 -2.50
N ALA A 19 -13.56 -0.42 -1.79
CA ALA A 19 -13.70 -1.75 -2.34
C ALA A 19 -15.13 -2.05 -2.83
N TYR A 20 -16.16 -1.61 -2.09
CA TYR A 20 -17.55 -1.81 -2.47
C TYR A 20 -17.91 -1.06 -3.76
N PHE A 21 -17.52 0.21 -3.87
CA PHE A 21 -17.76 0.99 -5.09
C PHE A 21 -16.93 0.47 -6.27
N SER A 22 -15.68 0.10 -6.03
CA SER A 22 -14.82 -0.51 -7.04
C SER A 22 -15.33 -1.85 -7.56
N ALA A 23 -16.02 -2.61 -6.70
CA ALA A 23 -16.72 -3.83 -7.09
C ALA A 23 -17.90 -3.54 -8.02
N GLN A 24 -18.68 -2.50 -7.71
CA GLN A 24 -19.86 -2.13 -8.51
C GLN A 24 -19.48 -1.57 -9.88
N GLU A 25 -18.42 -0.77 -9.96
CA GLU A 25 -17.94 -0.21 -11.22
C GLU A 25 -17.11 -1.22 -12.03
N GLY A 26 -16.87 -2.42 -11.50
CA GLY A 26 -16.17 -3.51 -12.18
C GLY A 26 -14.66 -3.30 -12.26
N TYR A 27 -14.10 -2.35 -11.49
CA TYR A 27 -12.64 -2.15 -11.41
C TYR A 27 -11.97 -3.41 -10.85
N LEU A 28 -12.56 -4.09 -9.86
CA LEU A 28 -12.06 -5.36 -9.33
C LEU A 28 -11.86 -6.47 -10.39
N ALA A 29 -12.56 -6.41 -11.52
CA ALA A 29 -12.45 -7.37 -12.62
C ALA A 29 -11.44 -6.96 -13.71
N ARG A 30 -10.85 -5.76 -13.57
CA ARG A 30 -9.81 -5.22 -14.45
C ARG A 30 -8.51 -5.09 -13.65
N PRO A 31 -7.67 -6.15 -13.59
CA PRO A 31 -6.41 -6.11 -12.86
C PRO A 31 -5.44 -4.95 -13.20
N PRO A 32 -5.44 -4.36 -14.42
CA PRO A 32 -4.66 -3.13 -14.66
C PRO A 32 -5.32 -1.85 -14.12
N ASP A 33 -6.63 -1.85 -13.83
CA ASP A 33 -7.37 -0.69 -13.33
C ASP A 33 -7.69 -0.79 -11.82
N TYR A 34 -7.57 -1.98 -11.20
CA TYR A 34 -7.61 -2.18 -9.74
C TYR A 34 -6.20 -2.47 -9.21
N ASP A 35 -5.50 -1.38 -8.94
CA ASP A 35 -4.05 -1.27 -8.73
C ASP A 35 -3.59 -1.70 -7.31
N GLY A 36 -4.40 -2.43 -6.55
CA GLY A 36 -4.01 -2.89 -5.20
C GLY A 36 -2.70 -3.70 -5.19
N VAL A 37 -2.46 -4.49 -6.24
CA VAL A 37 -1.24 -5.29 -6.42
C VAL A 37 -0.09 -4.49 -7.03
N GLY A 38 -0.37 -3.57 -7.98
CA GLY A 38 0.67 -2.73 -8.56
C GLY A 38 1.29 -1.77 -7.53
N TYR A 39 0.47 -1.25 -6.62
CA TYR A 39 0.96 -0.48 -5.47
C TYR A 39 1.87 -1.29 -4.53
N LEU A 40 1.65 -2.60 -4.37
CA LEU A 40 2.56 -3.45 -3.59
C LEU A 40 3.94 -3.52 -4.26
N PHE A 41 4.00 -3.68 -5.57
CA PHE A 41 5.26 -3.63 -6.33
C PHE A 41 5.96 -2.29 -6.17
N TYR A 42 5.21 -1.19 -6.25
CA TYR A 42 5.79 0.15 -6.11
C TYR A 42 6.29 0.46 -4.68
N ALA A 43 5.71 -0.16 -3.66
CA ALA A 43 6.13 -0.01 -2.27
C ALA A 43 7.34 -0.89 -1.88
N GLN A 44 7.64 -1.92 -2.68
CA GLN A 44 8.72 -2.88 -2.43
C GLN A 44 10.11 -2.25 -2.65
N ALA A 45 10.27 -1.41 -3.69
CA ALA A 45 11.52 -0.70 -3.98
C ALA A 45 11.97 0.22 -2.82
N PRO A 46 11.13 1.16 -2.32
CA PRO A 46 11.51 1.98 -1.18
C PRO A 46 11.70 1.17 0.11
N TYR A 47 10.98 0.05 0.32
CA TYR A 47 11.23 -0.86 1.43
C TYR A 47 12.66 -1.42 1.42
N HIS A 48 13.13 -1.99 0.30
CA HIS A 48 14.49 -2.51 0.21
C HIS A 48 15.55 -1.41 0.27
N LEU A 49 15.28 -0.23 -0.29
CA LEU A 49 16.19 0.92 -0.19
C LEU A 49 16.34 1.40 1.26
N ILE A 50 15.27 1.38 2.05
CA ILE A 50 15.33 1.71 3.49
C ILE A 50 16.16 0.67 4.25
N LEU A 51 15.94 -0.63 3.99
CA LEU A 51 16.75 -1.70 4.59
C LEU A 51 18.24 -1.60 4.21
N GLY A 52 18.53 -1.15 3.00
CA GLY A 52 19.88 -0.86 2.51
C GLY A 52 20.45 0.50 2.92
N LEU A 53 19.76 1.25 3.79
CA LEU A 53 20.16 2.60 4.26
C LEU A 53 20.27 3.67 3.16
N HIS A 54 19.66 3.45 1.99
CA HIS A 54 19.59 4.40 0.88
C HIS A 54 18.39 5.36 1.01
N LEU A 55 18.31 6.07 2.13
CA LEU A 55 17.12 6.86 2.52
C LEU A 55 16.77 7.98 1.54
N GLN A 56 17.75 8.66 0.96
CA GLN A 56 17.51 9.72 -0.03
C GLN A 56 16.90 9.16 -1.31
N THR A 57 17.40 8.01 -1.77
CA THR A 57 16.88 7.29 -2.93
C THR A 57 15.49 6.74 -2.66
N ALA A 58 15.25 6.20 -1.46
CA ALA A 58 13.93 5.73 -1.04
C ALA A 58 12.91 6.88 -1.05
N LEU A 59 13.28 8.05 -0.53
CA LEU A 59 12.43 9.24 -0.55
C LEU A 59 12.13 9.71 -1.97
N ALA A 60 13.14 9.73 -2.85
CA ALA A 60 12.95 10.06 -4.26
C ALA A 60 11.99 9.06 -4.95
N HIS A 61 12.09 7.77 -4.65
CA HIS A 61 11.16 6.76 -5.15
C HIS A 61 9.73 6.95 -4.63
N LEU A 62 9.58 7.31 -3.35
CA LEU A 62 8.27 7.55 -2.74
C LEU A 62 7.60 8.80 -3.32
N VAL A 63 8.32 9.91 -3.47
CA VAL A 63 7.76 11.19 -3.93
C VAL A 63 7.43 11.19 -5.42
N ASN A 64 8.23 10.51 -6.25
CA ASN A 64 8.03 10.45 -7.70
C ASN A 64 7.09 9.33 -8.14
N ASN A 65 6.43 8.66 -7.20
CA ASN A 65 5.49 7.58 -7.47
C ASN A 65 4.14 8.13 -7.98
N VAL A 66 3.38 7.32 -8.72
CA VAL A 66 2.01 7.63 -9.16
C VAL A 66 1.07 7.83 -7.95
N ALA A 67 1.28 7.06 -6.87
CA ALA A 67 0.52 7.18 -5.63
C ALA A 67 1.47 7.28 -4.41
N PRO A 68 2.06 8.46 -4.15
CA PRO A 68 3.18 8.62 -3.21
C PRO A 68 2.79 8.35 -1.75
N LEU A 69 1.64 8.86 -1.31
CA LEU A 69 1.15 8.65 0.07
C LEU A 69 0.75 7.19 0.30
N TRP A 70 0.09 6.57 -0.67
CA TRP A 70 -0.33 5.17 -0.58
C TRP A 70 0.87 4.22 -0.59
N SER A 71 1.83 4.46 -1.47
CA SER A 71 3.09 3.71 -1.49
C SER A 71 3.86 3.86 -0.18
N ALA A 72 3.86 5.05 0.45
CA ALA A 72 4.49 5.25 1.76
C ALA A 72 3.80 4.42 2.86
N VAL A 73 2.47 4.37 2.88
CA VAL A 73 1.70 3.54 3.82
C VAL A 73 2.03 2.06 3.63
N LEU A 74 2.09 1.59 2.38
CA LEU A 74 2.45 0.20 2.08
C LEU A 74 3.91 -0.11 2.44
N THR A 75 4.85 0.80 2.17
CA THR A 75 6.26 0.65 2.59
C THR A 75 6.38 0.53 4.10
N VAL A 76 5.61 1.31 4.87
CA VAL A 76 5.54 1.16 6.33
C VAL A 76 4.96 -0.20 6.71
N HIS A 77 3.92 -0.68 6.03
CA HIS A 77 3.42 -2.04 6.27
C HIS A 77 4.49 -3.11 6.00
N TYR A 78 5.26 -2.99 4.91
CA TYR A 78 6.39 -3.89 4.63
C TYR A 78 7.46 -3.85 5.73
N LEU A 79 7.78 -2.68 6.29
CA LEU A 79 8.73 -2.56 7.40
C LEU A 79 8.23 -3.19 8.71
N VAL A 80 6.91 -3.19 8.94
CA VAL A 80 6.29 -3.74 10.15
C VAL A 80 6.04 -5.24 10.05
N LEU A 81 5.53 -5.70 8.90
CA LEU A 81 5.05 -7.08 8.69
C LEU A 81 6.03 -7.96 7.91
N GLY A 82 7.01 -7.36 7.22
CA GLY A 82 7.93 -8.04 6.33
C GLY A 82 7.34 -8.36 4.96
N ASP A 83 8.21 -8.84 4.07
CA ASP A 83 7.92 -9.09 2.65
C ASP A 83 7.00 -10.31 2.42
N GLY A 84 7.05 -11.29 3.33
CA GLY A 84 6.33 -12.56 3.21
C GLY A 84 4.80 -12.47 3.36
N VAL A 85 4.30 -11.44 4.07
CA VAL A 85 2.84 -11.29 4.30
C VAL A 85 2.11 -10.93 3.01
N TRP A 86 2.78 -10.26 2.07
CA TRP A 86 2.17 -9.80 0.83
C TRP A 86 2.19 -10.84 -0.30
N GLN A 87 3.06 -11.86 -0.20
CA GLN A 87 3.06 -13.02 -1.10
C GLN A 87 1.73 -13.79 -1.05
N ALA A 88 1.01 -13.71 0.08
CA ALA A 88 -0.30 -14.33 0.25
C ALA A 88 -1.41 -13.69 -0.62
N PHE A 89 -1.20 -12.45 -1.10
CA PHE A 89 -2.17 -11.73 -1.93
C PHE A 89 -1.80 -11.71 -3.43
N ALA A 90 -0.63 -12.24 -3.78
CA ALA A 90 -0.12 -12.32 -5.16
C ALA A 90 -0.20 -13.74 -5.76
N ALA A 91 -0.76 -14.71 -5.02
CA ALA A 91 -0.90 -16.11 -5.40
C ALA A 91 -2.25 -16.42 -6.06
#